data_AF-A0A0U5AKS9-F1
#
_entry.id   AF-A0A0U5AKS9-F1
#
_cell.length_a   1.000
_cell.length_b   1.000
_cell.length_c   1.000
_cell.angle_alpha   90.00
_cell.angle_beta   90.00
_cell.angle_gamma   90.00
#
_symmetry.space_group_name_H-M   'P 1'
#
loop_
_entity.id
_entity.type
_entity.pdbx_description
1 polymer ?
#
loop_
_entity_poly.entity_id
_entity_poly.type
_entity_poly.pdbx_seq_one_letter_code
_entity_poly.pdbx_strand_id
1 'polypeptide(L)'
;MLKFDITLLVQIIEALVLAFLLNIILIKPVMSFLEERKRQFGSLEKEIDELLSQAEEGLKNYYEALNQARSEGALKREALKEEARKIEKEELQKVMKEIEAQKREWENAFKAEFAKLRESVLAQKDYFANLMVEKLLGRRV
;
A
#
# COMPACT_ATOMS: atom_id res chain seq x y z
N MET A 1 9.19 -87.24 -41.39
CA MET A 1 8.31 -87.76 -40.33
C MET A 1 8.94 -87.38 -38.99
N LEU A 2 8.21 -86.67 -38.13
CA LEU A 2 8.65 -86.40 -36.76
C LEU A 2 8.79 -87.73 -36.03
N LYS A 3 10.03 -88.21 -35.89
CA LYS A 3 10.33 -89.33 -35.04
C LYS A 3 10.40 -88.80 -33.61
N PHE A 4 9.49 -89.26 -32.78
CA PHE A 4 9.54 -89.04 -31.33
C PHE A 4 10.66 -89.92 -30.76
N ASP A 5 11.89 -89.44 -30.90
CA ASP A 5 13.09 -90.06 -30.33
C ASP A 5 13.59 -89.25 -29.13
N ILE A 6 14.42 -89.86 -28.28
CA ILE A 6 15.05 -89.24 -27.09
C ILE A 6 15.71 -87.90 -27.42
N THR A 7 16.23 -87.73 -28.64
CA THR A 7 16.84 -86.50 -29.15
C THR A 7 15.89 -85.30 -29.10
N LEU A 8 14.60 -85.49 -29.40
CA LEU A 8 13.58 -84.44 -29.34
C LEU A 8 13.39 -83.96 -27.88
N LEU A 9 13.42 -84.91 -26.95
CA LEU A 9 13.25 -84.66 -25.51
C LEU A 9 14.47 -83.91 -24.95
N VAL A 10 15.68 -84.26 -25.41
CA VAL A 10 16.92 -83.53 -25.10
C VAL A 10 16.87 -82.09 -25.65
N GLN A 11 16.42 -81.89 -26.88
CA GLN A 11 16.27 -80.55 -27.47
C GLN A 11 15.27 -79.67 -26.72
N ILE A 12 14.16 -80.24 -26.24
CA ILE A 12 13.19 -79.50 -25.42
C ILE A 12 13.83 -79.08 -24.10
N ILE A 13 14.57 -79.97 -23.44
CA ILE A 13 15.27 -79.65 -22.19
C ILE A 13 16.32 -78.55 -22.43
N GLU A 14 17.11 -78.63 -23.50
CA GLU A 14 18.11 -77.63 -23.86
C GLU A 14 17.46 -76.25 -24.12
N ALA A 15 16.35 -76.21 -24.86
CA ALA A 15 15.60 -74.99 -25.09
C ALA A 15 15.02 -74.39 -23.80
N LEU A 16 14.52 -75.23 -22.89
CA LEU A 16 14.01 -74.79 -21.58
C LEU A 16 15.12 -74.25 -20.68
N VAL A 17 16.29 -74.91 -20.64
CA VAL A 17 17.46 -74.44 -19.90
C VAL A 17 17.95 -73.10 -20.45
N LEU A 18 18.05 -72.97 -21.77
CA LEU A 18 18.46 -71.73 -22.42
C LEU A 18 17.45 -70.60 -22.14
N ALA A 19 16.15 -70.87 -22.27
CA ALA A 19 15.10 -69.91 -21.97
C ALA A 19 15.14 -69.46 -20.50
N PHE A 20 15.40 -70.38 -19.56
CA PHE A 20 15.56 -70.07 -18.15
C PHE A 20 16.79 -69.19 -17.89
N LEU A 21 17.93 -69.51 -18.51
CA LEU A 21 19.15 -68.71 -18.41
C LEU A 21 18.93 -67.29 -18.96
N LEU A 22 18.32 -67.17 -20.14
CA LEU A 22 17.98 -65.91 -20.78
C LEU A 22 17.02 -65.07 -19.93
N ASN A 23 16.05 -65.70 -19.28
CA ASN A 23 15.11 -65.01 -18.41
C ASN A 23 15.82 -64.35 -17.21
N ILE A 24 16.79 -65.04 -16.63
CA ILE A 24 17.57 -64.53 -15.48
C ILE A 24 18.58 -63.48 -15.91
N ILE A 25 19.32 -63.72 -17.00
CA ILE A 25 20.45 -62.87 -17.41
C ILE A 25 20.00 -61.62 -18.16
N LEU A 26 18.92 -61.71 -18.96
CA LEU A 26 18.51 -60.64 -19.87
C LEU A 26 17.13 -60.09 -19.54
N ILE A 27 16.09 -60.94 -19.51
CA ILE A 27 14.71 -60.45 -19.46
C ILE A 27 14.41 -59.71 -18.13
N LYS A 28 14.67 -60.36 -16.99
CA LYS A 28 14.49 -59.75 -15.68
C LYS A 28 15.28 -58.45 -15.48
N PRO A 29 16.61 -58.42 -15.68
CA PRO A 29 17.38 -57.20 -15.42
C PRO A 29 17.01 -56.07 -16.37
N VAL A 30 16.79 -56.34 -17.66
CA VAL A 30 16.38 -55.30 -18.62
C VAL A 30 15.02 -54.70 -18.25
N MET A 31 14.06 -55.54 -17.85
CA MET A 31 12.74 -55.06 -17.43
C MET A 31 12.84 -54.23 -16.14
N SER A 32 13.64 -54.67 -15.17
CA SER A 32 13.88 -53.93 -13.93
C SER A 32 14.48 -52.54 -14.20
N PHE A 33 15.48 -52.44 -15.10
CA PHE A 33 16.08 -51.16 -15.48
C PHE A 33 15.08 -50.23 -16.20
N LEU A 34 14.21 -50.79 -17.04
CA LEU A 34 13.16 -50.02 -17.71
C LEU A 34 12.12 -49.48 -16.71
N GLU A 35 11.73 -50.28 -15.72
CA GLU A 35 10.82 -49.85 -14.65
C GLU A 35 11.46 -48.78 -13.75
N GLU A 36 12.72 -48.97 -13.36
CA GLU A 36 13.51 -47.99 -12.60
C GLU A 36 13.54 -46.65 -13.34
N ARG A 37 13.86 -46.68 -14.64
CA ARG A 37 13.87 -45.49 -15.49
C ARG A 37 12.49 -44.84 -15.56
N LYS A 38 11.44 -45.61 -15.84
CA LYS A 38 10.06 -45.08 -15.85
C LYS A 38 9.68 -44.42 -14.53
N ARG A 39 10.07 -45.01 -13.39
CA ARG A 39 9.82 -44.42 -12.07
C ARG A 39 10.56 -43.11 -11.87
N GLN A 40 11.85 -43.04 -12.21
CA GLN A 40 12.65 -41.82 -12.08
C GLN A 40 12.11 -40.68 -12.96
N PHE A 41 11.75 -40.98 -14.21
CA PHE A 41 11.14 -39.97 -15.09
C PHE A 41 9.78 -39.53 -14.57
N GLY A 42 8.93 -40.46 -14.12
CA GLY A 42 7.63 -40.13 -13.56
C GLY A 42 7.70 -39.35 -12.24
N SER A 43 8.73 -39.58 -11.40
CA SER A 43 8.92 -38.78 -10.19
C SER A 43 9.42 -37.37 -10.51
N LEU A 44 10.33 -37.23 -11.47
CA LEU A 44 10.82 -35.92 -11.92
C LEU A 44 9.70 -35.09 -12.54
N GLU A 45 8.84 -35.71 -13.36
CA GLU A 45 7.69 -35.02 -13.97
C GLU A 45 6.72 -34.51 -12.89
N LYS A 46 6.41 -35.33 -11.88
CA LYS A 46 5.60 -34.89 -10.73
C LYS A 46 6.26 -33.77 -9.94
N GLU A 47 7.55 -33.86 -9.67
CA GLU A 47 8.29 -32.83 -8.95
C GLU A 47 8.30 -31.49 -9.71
N ILE A 48 8.43 -31.53 -11.04
CA ILE A 48 8.32 -30.35 -11.89
C ILE A 48 6.92 -29.74 -11.80
N ASP A 49 5.86 -30.55 -11.91
CA ASP A 49 4.48 -30.07 -11.82
C ASP A 49 4.18 -29.47 -10.43
N GLU A 50 4.67 -30.09 -9.36
CA GLU A 50 4.55 -29.58 -8.00
C GLU A 50 5.27 -28.24 -7.83
N LEU A 51 6.51 -28.12 -8.33
CA LEU A 51 7.27 -26.88 -8.28
C LEU A 51 6.62 -25.75 -9.09
N LEU A 52 6.08 -26.08 -10.27
CA LEU A 52 5.33 -25.11 -11.09
C LEU A 52 4.07 -24.64 -10.37
N SER A 53 3.30 -25.56 -9.79
CA SER A 53 2.10 -25.22 -9.02
C SER A 53 2.42 -24.34 -7.81
N GLN A 54 3.49 -24.67 -7.06
CA GLN A 54 3.95 -23.86 -5.93
C GLN A 54 4.41 -22.47 -6.37
N ALA A 55 5.09 -22.35 -7.51
CA ALA A 55 5.52 -21.07 -8.05
C ALA A 55 4.32 -20.19 -8.47
N GLU A 56 3.31 -20.78 -9.13
CA GLU A 56 2.08 -20.09 -9.49
C GLU A 56 1.30 -19.62 -8.26
N GLU A 57 1.15 -20.48 -7.25
CA GLU A 57 0.51 -20.13 -5.98
C GLU A 57 1.28 -19.03 -5.25
N GLY A 58 2.62 -19.13 -5.21
CA GLY A 58 3.48 -18.11 -4.61
C GLY A 58 3.34 -16.74 -5.30
N LEU A 59 3.29 -16.71 -6.63
CA LEU A 59 3.06 -15.47 -7.39
C LEU A 59 1.66 -14.91 -7.12
N LYS A 60 0.63 -15.75 -7.10
CA LYS A 60 -0.74 -15.32 -6.80
C LYS A 60 -0.82 -14.69 -5.41
N ASN A 61 -0.30 -15.37 -4.39
CA ASN A 61 -0.26 -14.88 -3.01
C ASN A 61 0.52 -13.56 -2.90
N TYR A 62 1.65 -13.43 -3.61
CA TYR A 62 2.41 -12.20 -3.67
C TYR A 62 1.60 -11.03 -4.25
N TYR A 63 0.93 -11.24 -5.39
CA TYR A 63 0.11 -10.20 -6.01
C TYR A 63 -1.10 -9.81 -5.15
N GLU A 64 -1.75 -10.78 -4.51
CA GLU A 64 -2.84 -10.52 -3.56
C GLU A 64 -2.37 -9.68 -2.37
N ALA A 65 -1.26 -10.08 -1.72
CA ALA A 65 -0.69 -9.33 -0.61
C ALA A 65 -0.24 -7.92 -1.03
N LEU A 66 0.34 -7.76 -2.22
CA LEU A 66 0.73 -6.46 -2.76
C LEU A 66 -0.47 -5.55 -2.99
N ASN A 67 -1.56 -6.08 -3.56
CA ASN A 67 -2.78 -5.32 -3.80
C ASN A 67 -3.47 -4.94 -2.48
N GLN A 68 -3.51 -5.85 -1.51
CA GLN A 68 -4.03 -5.56 -0.18
C GLN A 68 -3.22 -4.45 0.51
N ALA A 69 -1.89 -4.55 0.53
CA ALA A 69 -1.01 -3.53 1.11
C ALA A 69 -1.17 -2.16 0.44
N ARG A 70 -1.34 -2.13 -0.90
CA ARG A 70 -1.62 -0.89 -1.64
C ARG A 70 -2.98 -0.29 -1.28
N SER A 71 -4.01 -1.12 -1.13
CA SER A 71 -5.35 -0.69 -0.72
C SER A 71 -5.33 -0.12 0.70
N GLU A 72 -4.75 -0.85 1.65
CA GLU A 72 -4.59 -0.39 3.03
C GLU A 72 -3.78 0.91 3.12
N GLY A 73 -2.69 1.01 2.34
CA GLY A 73 -1.90 2.23 2.25
C GLY A 73 -2.69 3.41 1.68
N ALA A 74 -3.52 3.18 0.66
CA ALA A 74 -4.40 4.21 0.10
C ALA A 74 -5.44 4.68 1.12
N LEU A 75 -6.09 3.74 1.83
CA LEU A 75 -7.06 4.04 2.87
C LEU A 75 -6.44 4.84 4.02
N LYS A 76 -5.27 4.43 4.52
CA LYS A 76 -4.56 5.18 5.57
C LYS A 76 -4.18 6.59 5.13
N ARG A 77 -3.70 6.76 3.89
CA ARG A 77 -3.39 8.09 3.35
C ARG A 77 -4.63 8.97 3.27
N GLU A 78 -5.76 8.43 2.83
CA GLU A 78 -6.99 9.22 2.73
C GLU A 78 -7.53 9.60 4.10
N ALA A 79 -7.51 8.66 5.06
CA ALA A 79 -7.88 8.95 6.45
C ALA A 79 -7.00 10.07 7.07
N LEU A 80 -5.68 10.02 6.87
CA LEU A 80 -4.78 11.06 7.34
C LEU A 80 -5.03 12.41 6.67
N LYS A 81 -5.35 12.43 5.38
CA LYS A 81 -5.72 13.67 4.68
C LYS A 81 -7.02 14.26 5.23
N GLU A 82 -8.01 13.42 5.50
CA GLU A 82 -9.29 13.89 6.05
C GLU A 82 -9.13 14.41 7.48
N GLU A 83 -8.33 13.74 8.30
CA GLU A 83 -7.95 14.21 9.63
C GLU A 83 -7.20 15.55 9.57
N ALA A 84 -6.21 15.66 8.68
CA ALA A 84 -5.47 16.90 8.47
C ALA A 84 -6.38 18.06 8.04
N ARG A 85 -7.35 17.81 7.14
CA ARG A 85 -8.35 18.82 6.72
C ARG A 85 -9.25 19.25 7.87
N LYS A 86 -9.63 18.32 8.77
CA LYS A 86 -10.42 18.66 9.97
C LYS A 86 -9.63 19.56 10.91
N ILE A 87 -8.38 19.19 11.21
CA ILE A 87 -7.49 19.99 12.05
C ILE A 87 -7.26 21.37 11.43
N GLU A 88 -6.97 21.44 10.13
CA GLU A 88 -6.81 22.70 9.41
C GLU A 88 -8.04 23.59 9.53
N LYS A 89 -9.24 23.02 9.33
CA LYS A 89 -10.50 23.76 9.45
C LYS A 89 -10.76 24.24 10.87
N GLU A 90 -10.50 23.42 11.88
CA GLU A 90 -10.66 23.78 13.29
C GLU A 90 -9.71 24.91 13.68
N GLU A 91 -8.44 24.80 13.26
CA GLU A 91 -7.44 25.82 13.57
C GLU A 91 -7.74 27.13 12.85
N LEU A 92 -8.12 27.07 11.57
CA LEU A 92 -8.55 28.26 10.83
C LEU A 92 -9.76 28.93 11.50
N GLN A 93 -10.74 28.14 11.98
CA GLN A 93 -11.89 28.69 12.70
C GLN A 93 -11.51 29.33 14.04
N LYS A 94 -10.55 28.78 14.78
CA LYS A 94 -10.03 29.41 16.01
C LYS A 94 -9.36 30.73 15.69
N VAL A 95 -8.44 30.75 14.73
CA VAL A 95 -7.72 31.96 14.31
C VAL A 95 -8.70 33.02 13.81
N MET A 96 -9.71 32.65 13.02
CA MET A 96 -10.74 33.60 12.58
C MET A 96 -11.51 34.22 13.75
N LYS A 97 -11.88 33.42 14.76
CA LYS A 97 -12.54 33.94 15.97
C LYS A 97 -11.64 34.87 16.78
N GLU A 98 -10.36 34.55 16.91
CA GLU A 98 -9.38 35.41 17.58
C GLU A 98 -9.20 36.75 16.84
N ILE A 99 -9.10 36.71 15.50
CA ILE A 99 -9.02 37.91 14.67
C ILE A 99 -10.29 38.76 14.82
N GLU A 100 -11.48 38.15 14.80
CA GLU A 100 -12.74 38.86 15.01
C GLU A 100 -12.83 39.50 16.40
N ALA A 101 -12.36 38.80 17.43
CA ALA A 101 -12.30 39.33 18.79
C ALA A 101 -11.34 40.53 18.89
N GLN A 102 -10.11 40.38 18.37
CA GLN A 102 -9.13 41.46 18.32
C GLN A 102 -9.63 42.66 17.53
N LYS A 103 -10.32 42.45 16.40
CA LYS A 103 -10.92 43.52 15.61
C LYS A 103 -11.97 44.29 16.42
N ARG A 104 -12.84 43.59 17.14
CA ARG A 104 -13.85 44.24 18.02
C ARG A 104 -13.21 45.02 19.15
N GLU A 105 -12.15 44.49 19.77
CA GLU A 105 -11.38 45.20 20.79
C GLU A 105 -10.76 46.47 20.23
N TRP A 106 -10.14 46.39 19.05
CA TRP A 106 -9.58 47.54 18.34
C TRP A 106 -10.64 48.58 17.99
N GLU A 107 -11.80 48.18 17.46
CA GLU A 107 -12.90 49.10 17.15
C GLU A 107 -13.42 49.81 18.41
N ASN A 108 -13.52 49.11 19.54
CA ASN A 108 -13.94 49.69 20.81
C ASN A 108 -12.89 50.66 21.38
N ALA A 109 -11.61 50.27 21.35
CA ALA A 109 -10.50 51.12 21.77
C ALA A 109 -10.43 52.40 20.91
N PHE A 110 -10.54 52.26 19.58
CA PHE A 110 -10.55 53.37 18.64
C PHE A 110 -11.73 54.32 18.90
N LYS A 111 -12.94 53.81 19.12
CA LYS A 111 -14.11 54.64 19.49
C LYS A 111 -13.89 55.39 20.80
N ALA A 112 -13.30 54.74 21.81
CA ALA A 112 -13.01 55.36 23.10
C ALA A 112 -11.94 56.47 22.98
N GLU A 113 -10.87 56.23 22.23
CA GLU A 113 -9.85 57.24 21.95
C GLU A 113 -10.41 58.41 21.12
N PHE A 114 -11.24 58.12 20.12
CA PHE A 114 -11.89 59.15 19.32
C PHE A 114 -12.86 60.00 20.14
N ALA A 115 -13.61 59.39 21.07
CA ALA A 115 -14.47 60.12 22.00
C ALA A 115 -13.66 61.06 22.92
N LYS A 116 -12.55 60.56 23.50
CA LYS A 116 -11.64 61.38 24.32
C LYS A 116 -11.03 62.53 23.52
N LEU A 117 -10.58 62.27 22.29
CA LEU A 117 -10.05 63.31 21.41
C LEU A 117 -11.13 64.36 21.11
N ARG A 118 -12.35 63.94 20.79
CA ARG A 118 -13.48 64.84 20.55
C ARG A 118 -13.80 65.71 21.77
N GLU A 119 -13.82 65.14 22.98
CA GLU A 119 -13.99 65.89 24.22
C GLU A 119 -12.86 66.92 24.43
N SER A 120 -11.60 66.53 24.19
CA SER A 120 -10.46 67.45 24.33
C SER A 120 -10.51 68.61 23.32
N VAL A 121 -10.94 68.35 22.08
CA VAL A 121 -11.09 69.38 21.04
C VAL A 121 -12.25 70.32 21.38
N LEU A 122 -13.37 69.78 21.88
CA LEU A 122 -14.50 70.59 22.35
C LEU A 122 -14.15 71.41 23.59
N ALA A 123 -13.32 70.89 24.50
CA ALA A 123 -12.81 71.65 25.64
C ALA A 123 -11.87 72.79 25.20
N GLN A 124 -11.16 72.61 24.09
CA GLN A 124 -10.35 73.68 23.47
C GLN A 124 -11.16 74.63 22.58
N LYS A 125 -12.48 74.44 22.44
CA LYS A 125 -13.34 75.27 21.59
C LYS A 125 -13.24 76.76 21.94
N ASP A 126 -13.18 77.11 23.21
CA ASP A 126 -13.06 78.52 23.64
C ASP A 126 -11.68 79.09 23.31
N TYR A 127 -10.62 78.28 23.42
CA TYR A 127 -9.28 78.64 22.97
C TYR A 127 -9.24 78.87 21.46
N PHE A 128 -9.78 77.96 20.66
CA PHE A 128 -9.84 78.11 19.20
C PHE A 128 -10.76 79.26 18.75
N ALA A 129 -11.88 79.48 19.45
CA ALA A 129 -12.77 80.61 19.18
C ALA A 129 -12.09 81.95 19.47
N ASN A 130 -11.38 82.08 20.59
CA ASN A 130 -10.59 83.26 20.91
C ASN A 130 -9.47 83.48 19.90
N LEU A 131 -8.78 82.42 19.47
CA LEU A 131 -7.71 82.50 18.47
C LEU A 131 -8.23 82.94 17.08
N MET A 132 -9.43 82.47 16.70
CA MET A 132 -10.11 82.91 15.47
C MET A 132 -10.59 84.35 15.56
N VAL A 133 -11.17 84.76 16.69
CA VAL A 133 -11.60 86.15 16.97
C VAL A 133 -10.37 87.09 16.93
N GLU A 134 -9.26 86.70 17.54
CA GLU A 134 -8.01 87.47 17.54
C GLU A 134 -7.41 87.60 16.12
N LYS A 135 -7.44 86.52 15.33
CA LYS A 135 -6.97 86.54 13.93
C LYS A 135 -7.89 87.32 12.97
N LEU A 136 -9.20 87.31 13.20
CA LEU A 136 -10.17 88.01 12.35
C LEU A 136 -10.37 89.49 12.72
N LEU A 137 -10.31 89.84 14.01
CA LEU A 137 -10.49 91.22 14.48
C LEU A 137 -9.16 91.98 14.63
N GLY A 138 -8.01 91.31 14.46
CA GLY A 138 -6.69 91.96 14.44
C GLY A 138 -6.31 92.67 15.74
N ARG A 139 -7.01 92.38 16.84
CA ARG A 139 -6.79 92.98 18.15
C ARG A 139 -7.01 91.93 19.23
N ARG A 140 -6.01 91.79 20.13
CA ARG A 140 -6.11 90.94 21.32
C ARG A 140 -7.28 91.41 22.19
N VAL A 141 -8.13 90.46 22.57
CA VAL A 141 -8.98 90.55 23.75
C VAL A 141 -8.52 89.47 24.70
#